data_AF-A0A8T2UQX0-F1
#
_entry.id   AF-A0A8T2UQX0-F1
#
_cell.length_a   1.000
_cell.length_b   1.000
_cell.length_c   1.000
_cell.angle_alpha   90.00
_cell.angle_beta   90.00
_cell.angle_gamma   90.00
#
_symmetry.space_group_name_H-M   'P 1'
#
loop_
_entity.id
_entity.type
_entity.pdbx_description
1 polymer ?
#
loop_
_entity_poly.entity_id
_entity_poly.type
_entity_poly.pdbx_seq_one_letter_code
_entity_poly.pdbx_strand_id
1 'polypeptide(L)'
;MQTILINKWLKKWWISALVVLISFGKMSYPSISNAYPIFAQQNYENPREATGRIVCANCHLAKKPVDIEAPQSVLPDTVFEAIVKIPYDT
;
A
#
# COMPACT_ATOMS: atom_id res chain seq x y z
N MET A 1 -32.10 -45.06 -2.32
CA MET A 1 -30.77 -45.07 -1.66
C MET A 1 -29.70 -44.32 -2.48
N GLN A 2 -29.62 -44.51 -3.80
CA GLN A 2 -28.62 -43.84 -4.66
C GLN A 2 -28.75 -42.31 -4.77
N THR A 3 -29.96 -41.76 -4.81
CA THR A 3 -30.21 -40.30 -4.92
C THR A 3 -29.74 -39.49 -3.69
N ILE A 4 -29.82 -40.08 -2.49
CA ILE A 4 -29.36 -39.46 -1.24
C ILE A 4 -27.83 -39.38 -1.20
N LEU A 5 -27.14 -40.40 -1.72
CA LEU A 5 -25.68 -40.43 -1.82
C LEU A 5 -25.17 -39.42 -2.87
N ILE A 6 -25.86 -39.31 -4.00
CA ILE A 6 -25.57 -38.33 -5.06
C ILE A 6 -25.76 -36.90 -4.52
N ASN A 7 -26.85 -36.61 -3.81
CA ASN A 7 -27.09 -35.29 -3.21
C ASN A 7 -26.07 -34.95 -2.11
N LYS A 8 -25.65 -35.93 -1.30
CA LYS A 8 -24.57 -35.75 -0.32
C LYS A 8 -23.24 -35.44 -0.99
N TRP A 9 -22.93 -36.11 -2.11
CA TRP A 9 -21.70 -35.88 -2.86
C TRP A 9 -21.71 -34.52 -3.57
N LEU A 10 -22.82 -34.16 -4.23
CA LEU A 10 -23.01 -32.81 -4.79
C LEU A 10 -22.84 -31.74 -3.72
N LYS A 11 -23.50 -31.88 -2.56
CA LYS A 11 -23.39 -30.91 -1.47
C LYS A 11 -21.95 -30.76 -0.97
N LYS A 12 -21.17 -31.85 -0.91
CA LYS A 12 -19.75 -31.81 -0.56
C LYS A 12 -18.92 -31.05 -1.59
N TRP A 13 -19.17 -31.26 -2.88
CA TRP A 13 -18.52 -30.52 -3.96
C TRP A 13 -18.84 -29.03 -3.93
N TRP A 14 -20.12 -28.68 -3.73
CA TRP A 14 -20.56 -27.30 -3.58
C TRP A 14 -19.86 -26.61 -2.40
N ILE A 15 -19.73 -27.29 -1.26
CA ILE A 15 -19.03 -26.75 -0.08
C ILE A 15 -17.54 -26.56 -0.40
N SER A 16 -16.86 -27.54 -1.00
CA SER A 16 -15.45 -27.41 -1.39
C SER A 16 -15.23 -26.29 -2.40
N ALA A 17 -16.08 -26.18 -3.43
CA ALA A 17 -15.99 -25.12 -4.43
C ALA A 17 -16.18 -23.73 -3.81
N LEU A 18 -17.14 -23.60 -2.88
CA LEU A 18 -17.39 -22.35 -2.16
C LEU A 18 -16.18 -21.95 -1.31
N VAL A 19 -15.55 -22.88 -0.59
CA VAL A 19 -14.35 -22.62 0.22
C VAL A 19 -13.20 -22.14 -0.67
N VAL A 20 -12.95 -22.80 -1.80
CA VAL A 20 -11.90 -22.41 -2.75
C VAL A 20 -12.17 -21.00 -3.31
N LEU A 21 -13.42 -20.69 -3.65
CA LEU A 21 -13.81 -19.38 -4.17
C LEU A 21 -13.55 -18.26 -3.14
N ILE A 22 -13.88 -18.49 -1.87
CA ILE A 22 -13.67 -17.54 -0.78
C ILE A 22 -12.17 -17.31 -0.54
N SER A 23 -11.36 -18.36 -0.53
CA SER A 23 -9.91 -18.26 -0.39
C SER A 23 -9.27 -17.44 -1.51
N PHE A 24 -9.72 -17.67 -2.75
CA PHE A 24 -9.20 -16.94 -3.92
C PHE A 24 -9.60 -15.47 -3.89
N GLY A 25 -10.84 -15.16 -3.47
CA GLY A 25 -11.31 -13.77 -3.35
C GLY A 25 -10.47 -12.92 -2.39
N LYS A 26 -9.87 -13.51 -1.34
CA LYS A 26 -9.01 -12.79 -0.40
C LYS A 26 -7.67 -12.36 -1.00
N MET A 27 -7.16 -13.07 -2.01
CA MET A 27 -5.90 -12.71 -2.68
C MET A 27 -6.05 -11.45 -3.57
N SER A 28 -7.27 -11.14 -4.00
CA SER A 28 -7.54 -10.02 -4.90
C SER A 28 -7.66 -8.67 -4.19
N TYR A 29 -7.69 -8.63 -2.85
CA TYR A 29 -7.78 -7.36 -2.11
C TYR A 29 -6.39 -6.86 -1.74
N PRO A 30 -6.01 -5.64 -2.15
CA PRO A 30 -4.77 -5.03 -1.68
C PRO A 30 -4.85 -4.84 -0.16
N SER A 31 -3.87 -5.36 0.55
CA SER A 31 -3.73 -5.11 1.98
C SER A 31 -3.30 -3.66 2.21
N ILE A 32 -3.79 -3.06 3.31
CA ILE A 32 -3.35 -1.74 3.73
C ILE A 32 -1.88 -1.86 4.16
N SER A 33 -0.96 -1.21 3.44
CA SER A 33 0.44 -1.15 3.83
C SER A 33 0.63 -0.08 4.90
N ASN A 34 0.92 -0.49 6.14
CA ASN A 34 1.45 0.42 7.13
C ASN A 34 2.91 0.69 6.78
N ALA A 35 3.21 1.89 6.29
CA ALA A 35 4.57 2.30 5.99
C ALA A 35 4.83 3.68 6.59
N TYR A 36 5.77 3.71 7.55
CA TYR A 36 6.13 4.86 8.35
C TYR A 36 7.57 5.31 8.04
N PRO A 37 7.93 6.57 8.34
CA PRO A 37 9.30 7.04 8.16
C PRO A 37 10.37 6.19 8.85
N ILE A 38 10.06 5.59 10.01
CA ILE A 38 11.00 4.73 10.74
C ILE A 38 11.44 3.50 9.92
N PHE A 39 10.57 2.97 9.06
CA PHE A 39 10.93 1.85 8.20
C PHE A 39 11.91 2.27 7.11
N ALA A 40 11.85 3.52 6.62
CA ALA A 40 12.87 4.02 5.72
C ALA A 40 14.22 4.15 6.45
N GLN A 41 14.21 4.73 7.65
CA GLN A 41 15.43 4.93 8.46
C GLN A 41 16.13 3.63 8.83
N GLN A 42 15.37 2.57 9.11
CA GLN A 42 15.92 1.27 9.52
C GLN A 42 16.45 0.44 8.35
N ASN A 43 15.93 0.63 7.13
CA ASN A 43 16.22 -0.26 6.00
C ASN A 43 17.06 0.39 4.90
N TYR A 44 17.25 1.71 4.93
CA TYR A 44 18.00 2.44 3.91
C TYR A 44 18.92 3.48 4.55
N GLU A 45 20.22 3.41 4.25
CA GLU A 45 21.20 4.41 4.70
C GLU A 45 20.90 5.79 4.13
N ASN A 46 20.46 5.85 2.87
CA ASN A 46 20.07 7.08 2.19
C ASN A 46 18.60 6.99 1.74
N PRO A 47 17.73 7.94 2.13
CA PRO A 47 16.32 7.92 1.75
C PRO A 47 16.07 8.23 0.26
N ARG A 48 17.08 8.68 -0.48
CA ARG A 48 17.01 9.05 -1.90
C ARG A 48 17.97 8.20 -2.75
N GLU A 49 17.42 7.51 -3.72
CA GLU A 49 18.17 6.71 -4.69
C GLU A 49 18.87 7.60 -5.73
N ALA A 50 19.86 7.05 -6.44
CA ALA A 50 20.60 7.76 -7.49
C ALA A 50 19.70 8.26 -8.65
N THR A 51 18.56 7.60 -8.87
CA THR A 51 17.52 8.01 -9.82
C THR A 51 16.70 9.22 -9.36
N GLY A 52 16.85 9.61 -8.09
CA GLY A 52 16.02 10.62 -7.42
C GLY A 52 14.76 10.07 -6.77
N ARG A 53 14.48 8.76 -6.89
CA ARG A 53 13.34 8.11 -6.25
C ARG A 53 13.52 8.05 -4.72
N ILE A 54 12.44 8.28 -3.97
CA ILE A 54 12.42 8.20 -2.51
C ILE A 54 11.96 6.82 -2.07
N VAL A 55 12.67 6.22 -1.11
CA VAL A 55 12.50 4.81 -0.69
C VAL A 55 11.11 4.49 -0.12
N CYS A 56 10.34 5.50 0.29
CA CYS A 56 8.93 5.36 0.66
C CYS A 56 8.10 4.67 -0.44
N ALA A 57 8.47 4.84 -1.71
CA ALA A 57 7.82 4.21 -2.86
C ALA A 57 8.04 2.69 -2.96
N ASN A 58 8.92 2.09 -2.14
CA ASN A 58 9.06 0.63 -2.05
C ASN A 58 7.91 -0.04 -1.29
N CYS A 59 7.19 0.72 -0.46
CA CYS A 59 6.03 0.22 0.28
C CYS A 59 4.73 0.93 -0.14
N HIS A 60 4.77 2.25 -0.34
CA HIS A 60 3.64 3.05 -0.82
C HIS A 60 3.60 3.03 -2.35
N LEU A 61 2.99 1.99 -2.92
CA LEU A 61 3.02 1.72 -4.36
C LEU A 61 2.15 2.68 -5.19
N ALA A 62 1.12 3.27 -4.57
CA ALA A 62 0.24 4.22 -5.23
C ALA A 62 0.87 5.61 -5.28
N LYS A 63 0.80 6.26 -6.45
CA LYS A 63 1.28 7.64 -6.62
C LYS A 63 0.17 8.62 -6.28
N LYS A 64 0.47 9.59 -5.42
CA LYS A 64 -0.33 10.80 -5.20
C LYS A 64 0.55 12.04 -5.39
N PRO A 65 0.02 13.16 -5.87
CA PRO A 65 0.76 14.40 -5.98
C PRO A 65 1.10 14.94 -4.58
N VAL A 66 2.23 15.62 -4.48
CA VAL A 66 2.68 16.39 -3.31
C VAL A 66 3.32 17.66 -3.83
N ASP A 67 3.15 18.76 -3.11
CA ASP A 67 3.73 20.06 -3.48
C ASP A 67 4.60 20.58 -2.34
N ILE A 68 5.64 21.34 -2.70
CA ILE A 68 6.52 22.04 -1.78
C ILE A 68 6.69 23.49 -2.23
N GLU A 69 6.48 24.42 -1.32
CA GLU A 69 6.68 25.85 -1.54
C GLU A 69 7.74 26.35 -0.55
N ALA A 70 8.72 27.08 -1.07
CA ALA A 70 9.76 27.72 -0.27
C ALA A 70 10.15 29.06 -0.93
N PRO A 71 10.68 30.03 -0.17
CA PRO A 71 11.21 31.26 -0.75
C PRO A 71 12.28 30.96 -1.81
N GLN A 72 12.30 31.75 -2.88
CA GLN A 72 13.28 31.59 -3.96
C GLN A 72 14.74 31.72 -3.46
N SER A 73 14.97 32.56 -2.46
CA SER A 73 16.28 32.78 -1.85
C SER A 73 16.14 33.15 -0.38
N VAL A 74 17.17 32.83 0.41
CA VAL A 74 17.26 33.16 1.83
C VAL A 74 18.64 33.73 2.16
N LEU A 75 18.72 34.61 3.15
CA LEU A 75 19.99 35.08 3.68
C LEU A 75 20.64 33.99 4.55
N PRO A 76 21.99 33.98 4.68
CA PRO A 76 22.66 33.12 5.65
C PRO A 76 22.11 33.33 7.06
N ASP A 77 22.05 32.26 7.85
CA ASP A 77 21.61 32.28 9.25
C ASP A 77 20.21 32.88 9.48
N THR A 78 19.31 32.72 8.49
CA THR A 78 17.91 33.18 8.58
C THR A 78 16.94 32.00 8.56
N VAL A 79 15.96 32.01 9.46
CA VAL A 79 14.88 31.02 9.49
C VAL A 79 13.89 31.31 8.37
N PHE A 80 13.52 30.28 7.61
CA PHE A 80 12.47 30.33 6.60
C PHE A 80 11.55 29.12 6.71
N GLU A 81 10.39 29.21 6.08
CA GLU A 81 9.39 28.15 6.07
C GLU A 81 9.38 27.42 4.73
N ALA A 82 9.28 26.10 4.79
CA ALA A 82 8.98 25.24 3.64
C ALA A 82 7.61 24.61 3.87
N ILE A 83 6.63 24.98 3.05
CA ILE A 83 5.26 24.50 3.15
C ILE A 83 5.13 23.23 2.33
N VAL A 84 4.76 22.13 2.97
CA VAL A 84 4.55 20.82 2.32
C VAL A 84 3.06 20.52 2.26
N LYS A 85 2.53 20.24 1.07
CA LYS A 85 1.12 19.91 0.83
C LYS A 85 0.99 18.45 0.40
N ILE A 86 0.15 17.68 1.11
CA ILE A 86 -0.13 16.26 0.83
C ILE A 86 -1.66 16.09 0.68
N PRO A 87 -2.22 16.40 -0.51
CA PRO A 87 -3.66 16.39 -0.71
C PRO A 87 -4.24 14.95 -0.73
N TYR A 88 -5.37 14.78 -0.05
CA TYR A 88 -6.23 13.60 -0.16
C TYR A 88 -7.68 13.99 0.14
N ASP A 89 -8.62 13.18 -0.36
CA ASP A 89 -10.04 13.33 -0.06
C ASP A 89 -10.31 12.88 1.37
N THR A 90 -10.92 13.74 2.19
CA THR A 90 -11.16 13.55 3.63
C THR A 90 -12.60 13.16 3.92
#